data_AF-A0A9Q1F9D3-F1
#
_entry.id   AF-A0A9Q1F9D3-F1
#
_cell.length_a   1.000
_cell.length_b   1.000
_cell.length_c   1.000
_cell.angle_alpha   90.00
_cell.angle_beta   90.00
_cell.angle_gamma   90.00
#
_symmetry.space_group_name_H-M   'P 1'
#
loop_
_entity.id
_entity.type
_entity.pdbx_description
1 polymer ?
#
loop_
_entity_poly.entity_id
_entity_poly.type
_entity_poly.pdbx_seq_one_letter_code
_entity_poly.pdbx_strand_id
1 'polypeptide(L)'
;MEEEKGHVVRVDARDQAELEQNAGPLQRPFLSPQNHSELSPKSSALEDQGDLNKKLQHRLALKERELEARAVDGELMENELEARACEKAGALVEEIYKAQRERDQAVMARLRLANEERDEALLRAKRLQLAAAELENINPEDNDADLEELLNRINGADSALGIERSGAVIVDRLQKARERWKKITAEEMNAVIEERDAALAKCRHLEQDLHHAKEQSQTWANSARHPTAENNQEDARKEELEAVFRERDRAVERSWSLEEEIQTLRAYYSHHQSLSQKASLKEQLDSTLNTNSEAFHAQEGQATQTTQASLQHARLVAQIQALASEHQSTQTQLKFAQEAEKEADEKVQKLERLVEVLRKKVGTGSVRTVI
;
A
#
# COMPACT_ATOMS: atom_id res chain seq x y z
N MET A 1 -31.08 -1.33 48.34
CA MET A 1 -30.40 -0.54 49.38
C MET A 1 -31.02 0.84 49.28
N GLU A 2 -31.86 1.33 50.17
CA GLU A 2 -32.10 1.03 51.58
C GLU A 2 -33.61 1.09 51.87
N GLU A 3 -34.00 0.44 52.96
CA GLU A 3 -35.33 0.48 53.55
C GLU A 3 -35.51 1.79 54.31
N GLU A 4 -36.69 2.42 54.23
CA GLU A 4 -37.14 3.24 55.35
C GLU A 4 -38.65 3.09 55.59
N LYS A 5 -38.95 2.84 56.86
CA LYS A 5 -40.21 2.31 57.41
C LYS A 5 -41.15 3.45 57.76
N GLY A 6 -42.33 3.49 57.16
CA GLY A 6 -43.46 4.32 57.60
C GLY A 6 -44.37 3.55 58.55
N HIS A 7 -44.33 3.90 59.83
CA HIS A 7 -45.11 3.34 60.93
C HIS A 7 -46.59 3.74 60.79
N VAL A 8 -47.49 2.78 60.55
CA VAL A 8 -48.94 2.98 60.62
C VAL A 8 -49.41 2.59 62.03
N VAL A 9 -49.69 3.59 62.87
CA VAL A 9 -50.40 3.39 64.14
C VAL A 9 -51.88 3.66 63.87
N ARG A 10 -52.65 2.58 63.69
CA ARG A 10 -54.10 2.60 63.88
C ARG A 10 -54.37 2.71 65.37
N VAL A 11 -55.06 3.77 65.79
CA VAL A 11 -55.71 3.82 67.10
C VAL A 11 -57.19 3.59 66.85
N ASP A 12 -57.63 2.37 67.19
CA ASP A 12 -59.03 1.95 67.20
C ASP A 12 -59.77 2.71 68.31
N ALA A 13 -60.75 3.54 67.93
CA ALA A 13 -61.71 4.11 68.87
C ALA A 13 -62.79 3.06 69.22
N ARG A 14 -62.39 2.02 69.95
CA ARG A 14 -63.27 1.17 70.75
C ARG A 14 -63.17 1.67 72.19
N ASP A 15 -63.96 2.68 72.56
CA ASP A 15 -64.17 3.08 73.97
C ASP A 15 -65.37 4.05 74.12
N GLN A 16 -66.51 3.74 73.48
CA GLN A 16 -67.79 4.46 73.71
C GLN A 16 -68.99 3.53 73.83
N ALA A 17 -68.79 2.34 74.40
CA ALA A 17 -69.86 1.35 74.60
C ALA A 17 -69.89 0.80 76.02
N GLU A 18 -69.66 1.63 77.04
CA GLU A 18 -69.93 1.28 78.43
C GLU A 18 -70.34 2.53 79.21
N LEU A 19 -71.63 2.92 79.15
CA LEU A 19 -72.27 3.77 80.18
C LEU A 19 -73.81 3.90 80.03
N GLU A 20 -74.48 2.96 79.37
CA GLU A 20 -75.95 2.88 79.37
C GLU A 20 -76.41 1.52 79.90
N GLN A 21 -76.27 1.29 81.21
CA GLN A 21 -76.92 0.17 81.90
C GLN A 21 -76.94 0.39 83.41
N ASN A 22 -77.69 1.38 83.90
CA ASN A 22 -78.26 1.30 85.25
C ASN A 22 -79.45 2.26 85.45
N ALA A 23 -80.65 1.80 85.13
CA ALA A 23 -81.89 2.42 85.62
C ALA A 23 -82.92 1.31 85.90
N GLY A 24 -82.83 0.74 87.11
CA GLY A 24 -83.90 -0.09 87.67
C GLY A 24 -85.14 0.75 88.02
N PRO A 25 -86.34 0.15 88.10
CA PRO A 25 -87.59 0.86 88.29
C PRO A 25 -87.77 1.18 89.78
N LEU A 26 -87.75 2.46 90.14
CA LEU A 26 -88.11 2.88 91.51
C LEU A 26 -89.54 3.44 91.56
N GLN A 27 -90.33 2.69 92.32
CA GLN A 27 -91.71 2.90 92.72
C GLN A 27 -92.05 4.33 93.14
N ARG A 28 -93.21 4.82 92.69
CA ARG A 28 -93.94 5.92 93.33
C ARG A 28 -94.39 5.51 94.74
N PRO A 29 -94.29 6.40 95.74
CA PRO A 29 -95.20 6.39 96.87
C PRO A 29 -96.25 7.49 96.71
N PHE A 30 -97.50 7.05 96.67
CA PHE A 30 -98.71 7.83 96.90
C PHE A 30 -98.88 8.02 98.41
N LEU A 31 -98.91 9.26 98.92
CA LEU A 31 -99.61 9.66 100.14
C LEU A 31 -99.97 11.17 100.07
N SER A 32 -101.18 11.42 99.55
CA SER A 32 -102.33 12.22 100.06
C SER A 32 -102.12 13.58 100.79
N PRO A 33 -103.17 14.40 100.98
CA PRO A 33 -103.32 15.65 100.24
C PRO A 33 -103.53 16.85 101.17
N GLN A 34 -102.62 17.83 101.19
CA GLN A 34 -102.92 19.13 101.78
C GLN A 34 -101.95 20.21 101.28
N ASN A 35 -102.53 21.39 101.05
CA ASN A 35 -101.91 22.68 100.79
C ASN A 35 -101.64 23.03 99.31
N HIS A 36 -102.74 23.19 98.57
CA HIS A 36 -102.82 24.04 97.39
C HIS A 36 -102.76 25.53 97.81
N SER A 37 -101.56 26.10 97.94
CA SER A 37 -101.41 27.58 98.00
C SER A 37 -99.97 28.11 97.91
N GLU A 38 -98.99 27.32 97.47
CA GLU A 38 -97.61 27.82 97.25
C GLU A 38 -97.03 27.50 95.86
N LEU A 39 -97.85 26.94 94.94
CA LEU A 39 -97.41 26.52 93.61
C LEU A 39 -97.52 27.60 92.52
N SER A 40 -98.22 28.71 92.79
CA SER A 40 -98.52 29.73 91.77
C SER A 40 -97.33 30.58 91.28
N PRO A 41 -96.35 30.98 92.11
CA PRO A 41 -95.16 31.67 91.59
C PRO A 41 -94.10 30.67 91.08
N LYS A 42 -94.15 29.40 91.50
CA LYS A 42 -93.24 28.35 91.02
C LYS A 42 -93.61 27.85 89.62
N SER A 43 -94.89 27.76 89.26
CA SER A 43 -95.30 27.32 87.91
C SER A 43 -94.97 28.36 86.83
N SER A 44 -95.22 29.65 87.07
CA SER A 44 -94.85 30.72 86.13
C SER A 44 -93.32 30.86 86.02
N ALA A 45 -92.58 30.79 87.13
CA ALA A 45 -91.13 30.81 87.08
C ALA A 45 -90.54 29.60 86.34
N LEU A 46 -91.17 28.43 86.43
CA LEU A 46 -90.77 27.24 85.67
C LEU A 46 -91.10 27.36 84.18
N GLU A 47 -92.22 27.99 83.81
CA GLU A 47 -92.56 28.30 82.41
C GLU A 47 -91.61 29.32 81.79
N ASP A 48 -91.33 30.43 82.48
CA ASP A 48 -90.36 31.45 82.05
C ASP A 48 -88.95 30.87 81.91
N GLN A 49 -88.57 29.98 82.82
CA GLN A 49 -87.30 29.27 82.76
C GLN A 49 -87.25 28.24 81.62
N GLY A 50 -88.39 27.60 81.30
CA GLY A 50 -88.54 26.72 80.15
C GLY A 50 -88.38 27.46 78.82
N ASP A 51 -88.97 28.65 78.70
CA ASP A 51 -88.88 29.46 77.49
C ASP A 51 -87.51 30.13 77.33
N LEU A 52 -86.86 30.51 78.43
CA LEU A 52 -85.47 30.93 78.41
C LEU A 52 -84.54 29.79 77.96
N ASN A 53 -84.75 28.57 78.47
CA ASN A 53 -83.97 27.41 78.09
C ASN A 53 -84.16 27.06 76.60
N LYS A 54 -85.38 27.10 76.06
CA LYS A 54 -85.63 26.94 74.61
C LYS A 54 -84.92 28.01 73.77
N LYS A 55 -84.94 29.29 74.19
CA LYS A 55 -84.21 30.38 73.51
C LYS A 55 -82.70 30.16 73.54
N LEU A 56 -82.16 29.70 74.67
CA LEU A 56 -80.76 29.36 74.81
C LEU A 56 -80.38 28.17 73.93
N GLN A 57 -81.17 27.10 73.92
CA GLN A 57 -81.00 25.95 73.02
C GLN A 57 -81.03 26.37 71.55
N HIS A 58 -81.97 27.25 71.15
CA HIS A 58 -82.01 27.77 69.79
C HIS A 58 -80.78 28.60 69.43
N ARG A 59 -80.32 29.49 70.34
CA ARG A 59 -79.07 30.25 70.14
C ARG A 59 -77.84 29.34 70.07
N LEU A 60 -77.82 28.28 70.87
CA LEU A 60 -76.73 27.32 70.90
C LEU A 60 -76.69 26.53 69.58
N ALA A 61 -77.83 26.03 69.11
CA ALA A 61 -77.95 25.38 67.80
C ALA A 61 -77.60 26.32 66.62
N LEU A 62 -77.94 27.61 66.70
CA LEU A 62 -77.51 28.60 65.71
C LEU A 62 -76.00 28.81 65.73
N LYS A 63 -75.39 28.90 66.92
CA LYS A 63 -73.94 29.05 67.07
C LYS A 63 -73.17 27.79 66.65
N GLU A 64 -73.71 26.61 66.93
CA GLU A 64 -73.17 25.33 66.42
C GLU A 64 -73.17 25.31 64.89
N ARG A 65 -74.29 25.69 64.25
CA ARG A 65 -74.34 25.81 62.78
C ARG A 65 -73.39 26.85 62.21
N GLU A 66 -73.23 28.00 62.87
CA GLU A 66 -72.25 29.01 62.46
C GLU A 66 -70.80 28.51 62.59
N LEU A 67 -70.50 27.73 63.64
CA LEU A 67 -69.18 27.11 63.82
C LEU A 67 -68.93 26.02 62.80
N GLU A 68 -69.91 25.16 62.53
CA GLU A 68 -69.86 24.14 61.48
C GLU A 68 -69.63 24.78 60.10
N ALA A 69 -70.36 25.85 59.76
CA ALA A 69 -70.17 26.57 58.51
C ALA A 69 -68.75 27.15 58.37
N ARG A 70 -68.22 27.77 59.44
CA ARG A 70 -66.84 28.27 59.45
C ARG A 70 -65.78 27.18 59.37
N ALA A 71 -66.04 26.01 59.96
CA ALA A 71 -65.14 24.87 59.87
C ALA A 71 -65.06 24.36 58.43
N VAL A 72 -66.20 24.18 57.77
CA VAL A 72 -66.27 23.78 56.35
C VAL A 72 -65.60 24.83 55.45
N ASP A 73 -65.85 26.12 55.67
CA ASP A 73 -65.18 27.19 54.91
C ASP A 73 -63.64 27.17 55.11
N GLY A 74 -63.18 26.86 56.32
CA GLY A 74 -61.76 26.69 56.63
C GLY A 74 -61.14 25.50 55.88
N GLU A 75 -61.79 24.33 55.92
CA GLU A 75 -61.36 23.13 55.19
C GLU A 75 -61.34 23.36 53.67
N LEU A 76 -62.34 24.07 53.12
CA LEU A 76 -62.38 24.42 51.70
C LEU A 76 -61.20 25.32 51.31
N MET A 77 -60.89 26.34 52.11
CA MET A 77 -59.74 27.22 51.86
C MET A 77 -58.40 26.48 51.95
N GLU A 78 -58.24 25.57 52.93
CA GLU A 78 -57.06 24.72 53.05
C GLU A 78 -56.90 23.81 51.82
N ASN A 79 -57.98 23.12 51.42
CA ASN A 79 -58.00 22.28 50.22
C ASN A 79 -57.68 23.07 48.93
N GLU A 80 -58.18 24.30 48.79
CA GLU A 80 -57.85 25.16 47.64
C GLU A 80 -56.36 25.54 47.60
N LEU A 81 -55.78 25.84 48.76
CA LEU A 81 -54.35 26.15 48.87
C LEU A 81 -53.48 24.93 48.58
N GLU A 82 -53.86 23.75 49.09
CA GLU A 82 -53.19 22.48 48.79
C GLU A 82 -53.28 22.11 47.31
N ALA A 83 -54.47 22.24 46.69
CA ALA A 83 -54.65 21.99 45.26
C ALA A 83 -53.74 22.90 44.41
N ARG A 84 -53.68 24.20 44.72
CA ARG A 84 -52.78 25.15 44.04
C ARG A 84 -51.30 24.83 44.26
N ALA A 85 -50.93 24.32 45.43
CA ALA A 85 -49.57 23.88 45.71
C ALA A 85 -49.20 22.64 44.88
N CYS A 86 -50.11 21.66 44.80
CA CYS A 86 -49.97 20.46 43.98
C CYS A 86 -49.88 20.78 42.48
N GLU A 87 -50.70 21.70 41.97
CA GLU A 87 -50.63 22.15 40.57
C GLU A 87 -49.28 22.78 40.23
N LYS A 88 -48.78 23.67 41.10
CA LYS A 88 -47.46 24.29 40.92
C LYS A 88 -46.34 23.25 41.00
N ALA A 89 -46.42 22.31 41.93
CA ALA A 89 -45.45 21.22 42.05
C ALA A 89 -45.45 20.32 40.80
N GLY A 90 -46.64 19.98 40.29
CA GLY A 90 -46.80 19.20 39.06
C GLY A 90 -46.17 19.90 37.84
N ALA A 91 -46.46 21.20 37.66
CA ALA A 91 -45.89 22.00 36.58
C ALA A 91 -44.34 22.05 36.65
N LEU A 92 -43.77 22.25 37.85
CA LEU A 92 -42.32 22.25 38.05
C LEU A 92 -41.69 20.90 37.70
N VAL A 93 -42.34 19.79 38.07
CA VAL A 93 -41.86 18.44 37.74
C VAL A 93 -41.87 18.23 36.22
N GLU A 94 -42.93 18.63 35.53
CA GLU A 94 -43.00 18.54 34.07
C GLU A 94 -41.91 19.37 33.37
N GLU A 95 -41.65 20.59 33.85
CA GLU A 95 -40.57 21.45 33.36
C GLU A 95 -39.19 20.81 33.57
N ILE A 96 -38.93 20.24 34.74
CA ILE A 96 -37.68 19.52 35.03
C ILE A 96 -37.51 18.34 34.08
N TYR A 97 -38.55 17.52 33.88
CA TYR A 97 -38.51 16.39 32.95
C TYR A 97 -38.29 16.83 31.51
N LYS A 98 -38.86 17.96 31.09
CA LYS A 98 -38.66 18.51 29.75
C LYS A 98 -37.21 19.01 29.60
N ALA A 99 -36.71 19.80 30.55
CA ALA A 99 -35.35 20.30 30.55
C ALA A 99 -34.30 19.16 30.58
N GLN A 100 -34.55 18.09 31.33
CA GLN A 100 -33.69 16.90 31.33
C GLN A 100 -33.68 16.19 29.98
N ARG A 101 -34.83 15.99 29.35
CA ARG A 101 -34.90 15.40 28.01
C ARG A 101 -34.14 16.25 26.98
N GLU A 102 -34.33 17.56 27.01
CA GLU A 102 -33.62 18.50 26.12
C GLU A 102 -32.10 18.47 26.37
N ARG A 103 -31.68 18.44 27.64
CA ARG A 103 -30.27 18.29 28.02
C ARG A 103 -29.68 16.98 27.48
N ASP A 104 -30.36 15.86 27.67
CA ASP A 104 -29.87 14.55 27.25
C ASP A 104 -29.80 14.46 25.72
N GLN A 105 -30.77 15.03 25.00
CA GLN A 105 -30.72 15.16 23.54
C GLN A 105 -29.54 16.02 23.09
N ALA A 106 -29.30 17.17 23.73
CA ALA A 106 -28.17 18.04 23.40
C ALA A 106 -26.81 17.37 23.67
N VAL A 107 -26.69 16.61 24.76
CA VAL A 107 -25.50 15.83 25.09
C VAL A 107 -25.26 14.73 24.05
N MET A 108 -26.30 13.98 23.68
CA MET A 108 -26.20 12.95 22.64
C MET A 108 -25.85 13.53 21.28
N ALA A 109 -26.39 14.70 20.91
CA ALA A 109 -26.04 15.39 19.68
C ALA A 109 -24.56 15.83 19.67
N ARG A 110 -24.05 16.40 20.77
CA ARG A 110 -22.64 16.77 20.91
C ARG A 110 -21.70 15.56 20.84
N LEU A 111 -22.07 14.45 21.47
CA LEU A 111 -21.28 13.22 21.41
C LEU A 111 -21.22 12.64 19.99
N ARG A 112 -22.32 12.69 19.23
CA ARG A 112 -22.33 12.26 17.82
C ARG A 112 -21.40 13.12 16.96
N LEU A 113 -21.53 14.45 17.05
CA LEU A 113 -20.65 15.36 16.33
C LEU A 113 -19.17 15.14 16.67
N ALA A 114 -18.83 14.98 17.95
CA ALA A 114 -17.46 14.71 18.36
C ALA A 114 -16.93 13.38 17.81
N ASN A 115 -17.77 12.35 17.70
CA ASN A 115 -17.39 11.07 17.08
C ASN A 115 -17.20 11.21 15.57
N GLU A 116 -18.10 11.93 14.88
CA GLU A 116 -18.00 12.21 13.44
C GLU A 116 -16.71 12.99 13.13
N GLU A 117 -16.42 14.06 13.88
CA GLU A 117 -15.19 14.85 13.73
C GLU A 117 -13.93 14.01 13.98
N ARG A 118 -13.94 13.16 15.01
CA ARG A 118 -12.83 12.23 15.30
C ARG A 118 -12.63 11.24 14.16
N ASP A 119 -13.70 10.67 13.63
CA ASP A 119 -13.65 9.67 12.57
C ASP A 119 -13.16 10.31 11.26
N GLU A 120 -13.60 11.53 10.96
CA GLU A 120 -13.05 12.33 9.85
C GLU A 120 -11.56 12.63 10.03
N ALA A 121 -11.14 13.03 11.23
CA ALA A 121 -9.74 13.30 11.53
C ALA A 121 -8.88 12.04 11.36
N LEU A 122 -9.37 10.88 11.82
CA LEU A 122 -8.71 9.59 11.62
C LEU A 122 -8.63 9.20 10.14
N LEU A 123 -9.68 9.42 9.36
CA LEU A 123 -9.67 9.21 7.92
C LEU A 123 -8.65 10.11 7.22
N ARG A 124 -8.60 11.40 7.56
CA ARG A 124 -7.61 12.34 7.04
C ARG A 124 -6.18 11.93 7.41
N ALA A 125 -5.95 11.54 8.67
CA ALA A 125 -4.65 11.07 9.15
C ALA A 125 -4.19 9.82 8.39
N LYS A 126 -5.07 8.84 8.16
CA LYS A 126 -4.76 7.65 7.36
C LYS A 126 -4.42 7.99 5.91
N ARG A 127 -5.18 8.90 5.28
CA ARG A 127 -4.89 9.36 3.91
C ARG A 127 -3.52 10.02 3.83
N LEU A 128 -3.18 10.88 4.80
CA LEU A 128 -1.87 11.51 4.89
C LEU A 128 -0.76 10.49 5.12
N GLN A 129 -0.99 9.47 5.95
CA GLN A 129 -0.03 8.40 6.17
C GLN A 129 0.23 7.58 4.90
N LEU A 130 -0.82 7.27 4.13
CA LEU A 130 -0.68 6.59 2.84
C LEU A 130 0.11 7.47 1.85
N ALA A 131 -0.22 8.76 1.73
CA ALA A 131 0.51 9.69 0.89
C ALA A 131 1.97 9.84 1.32
N ALA A 132 2.26 9.86 2.62
CA ALA A 132 3.62 9.91 3.14
C ALA A 132 4.40 8.62 2.81
N ALA A 133 3.77 7.44 2.92
CA ALA A 133 4.39 6.18 2.53
C ALA A 133 4.65 6.10 1.01
N GLU A 134 3.76 6.66 0.18
CA GLU A 134 4.01 6.81 -1.27
C GLU A 134 5.20 7.73 -1.56
N LEU A 135 5.39 8.79 -0.76
CA LEU A 135 6.51 9.72 -0.87
C LEU A 135 7.84 9.16 -0.33
N GLU A 136 7.83 8.34 0.74
CA GLU A 136 9.03 7.64 1.23
C GLU A 136 9.62 6.68 0.18
N ASN A 137 8.81 6.21 -0.76
CA ASN A 137 9.26 5.40 -1.90
C ASN A 137 10.06 6.21 -2.96
N ILE A 138 10.09 7.54 -2.82
CA ILE A 138 10.86 8.47 -3.63
C ILE A 138 12.01 8.98 -2.74
N ASN A 139 13.05 8.16 -2.54
CA ASN A 139 14.28 8.62 -1.90
C ASN A 139 14.85 9.82 -2.70
N PRO A 140 14.92 11.05 -2.15
CA PRO A 140 15.40 12.20 -2.91
C PRO A 140 16.91 12.13 -3.18
N GLU A 141 17.69 11.45 -2.33
CA GLU A 141 19.16 11.34 -2.52
C GLU A 141 19.55 10.44 -3.71
N ASP A 142 18.68 9.50 -4.10
CA ASP A 142 18.89 8.61 -5.25
C ASP A 142 18.23 9.10 -6.54
N ASN A 143 17.61 10.28 -6.56
CA ASN A 143 16.98 10.86 -7.76
C ASN A 143 17.83 11.95 -8.44
N ASP A 144 18.75 12.61 -7.74
CA ASP A 144 19.53 13.73 -8.31
C ASP A 144 20.81 13.31 -9.04
N ALA A 145 21.35 12.11 -8.80
CA ALA A 145 22.52 11.63 -9.52
C ALA A 145 22.16 11.39 -11.00
N ASP A 146 22.86 11.96 -11.96
CA ASP A 146 22.59 11.68 -13.37
C ASP A 146 22.88 10.20 -13.69
N LEU A 147 22.24 9.61 -14.70
CA LEU A 147 22.54 8.23 -15.13
C LEU A 147 24.03 8.09 -15.46
N GLU A 148 24.62 9.12 -16.06
CA GLU A 148 26.04 9.19 -16.37
C GLU A 148 26.90 9.18 -15.09
N GLU A 149 26.46 9.83 -14.02
CA GLU A 149 27.13 9.80 -12.72
C GLU A 149 27.07 8.41 -12.08
N LEU A 150 25.92 7.73 -12.14
CA LEU A 150 25.77 6.36 -11.62
C LEU A 150 26.61 5.35 -12.41
N LEU A 151 26.68 5.49 -13.73
CA LEU A 151 27.54 4.68 -14.58
C LEU A 151 29.02 4.94 -14.30
N ASN A 152 29.41 6.20 -14.09
CA ASN A 152 30.78 6.56 -13.70
C ASN A 152 31.14 6.01 -12.31
N ARG A 153 30.21 6.00 -11.35
CA ARG A 153 30.40 5.36 -10.03
C ARG A 153 30.54 3.85 -10.14
N ILE A 154 29.81 3.19 -11.03
CA ILE A 154 29.97 1.74 -11.31
C ILE A 154 31.34 1.47 -11.94
N ASN A 155 31.75 2.27 -12.94
CA ASN A 155 33.03 2.12 -13.62
C ASN A 155 34.23 2.39 -12.70
N GLY A 156 34.08 3.29 -11.72
CA GLY A 156 35.11 3.63 -10.73
C GLY A 156 35.01 2.88 -9.40
N ALA A 157 34.13 1.88 -9.28
CA ALA A 157 33.94 1.16 -8.02
C ALA A 157 35.03 0.10 -7.80
N ASP A 158 35.83 0.29 -6.74
CA ASP A 158 36.88 -0.66 -6.34
C ASP A 158 36.36 -1.91 -5.62
N SER A 159 35.04 -2.06 -5.50
CA SER A 159 34.42 -3.20 -4.81
C SER A 159 33.10 -3.63 -5.45
N ALA A 160 32.82 -4.93 -5.40
CA ALA A 160 31.56 -5.51 -5.85
C ALA A 160 30.35 -4.88 -5.14
N LEU A 161 30.50 -4.53 -3.86
CA LEU A 161 29.45 -3.87 -3.07
C LEU A 161 29.17 -2.44 -3.60
N GLY A 162 30.19 -1.72 -4.06
CA GLY A 162 30.03 -0.40 -4.68
C GLY A 162 29.28 -0.48 -6.00
N ILE A 163 29.63 -1.47 -6.83
CA ILE A 163 28.94 -1.77 -8.09
C ILE A 163 27.47 -2.13 -7.81
N GLU A 164 27.20 -2.98 -6.83
CA GLU A 164 25.85 -3.43 -6.48
C GLU A 164 24.97 -2.26 -5.99
N ARG A 165 25.50 -1.38 -5.15
CA ARG A 165 24.76 -0.21 -4.65
C ARG A 165 24.38 0.75 -5.77
N SER A 166 25.34 1.14 -6.62
CA SER A 166 25.05 2.03 -7.75
C SER A 166 24.18 1.34 -8.82
N GLY A 167 24.37 0.04 -9.03
CA GLY A 167 23.54 -0.78 -9.91
C GLY A 167 22.08 -0.89 -9.41
N ALA A 168 21.86 -1.05 -8.11
CA ALA A 168 20.54 -1.12 -7.51
C ALA A 168 19.73 0.17 -7.75
N VAL A 169 20.38 1.33 -7.66
CA VAL A 169 19.75 2.63 -7.96
C VAL A 169 19.34 2.73 -9.44
N ILE A 170 20.18 2.28 -10.37
CA ILE A 170 19.82 2.26 -11.81
C ILE A 170 18.63 1.32 -12.07
N VAL A 171 18.65 0.13 -11.46
CA VAL A 171 17.58 -0.86 -11.60
C VAL A 171 16.25 -0.33 -11.04
N ASP A 172 16.27 0.28 -9.85
CA ASP A 172 15.09 0.90 -9.25
C ASP A 172 14.51 2.00 -10.15
N ARG A 173 15.37 2.87 -10.69
CA ARG A 173 14.95 3.92 -11.63
C ARG A 173 14.31 3.37 -12.90
N LEU A 174 14.89 2.31 -13.48
CA LEU A 174 14.34 1.64 -14.66
C LEU A 174 12.98 1.00 -14.35
N GLN A 175 12.82 0.38 -13.18
CA GLN A 175 11.55 -0.19 -12.75
C GLN A 175 10.49 0.91 -12.60
N LYS A 176 10.80 2.00 -11.88
CA LYS A 176 9.92 3.16 -11.73
C LYS A 176 9.56 3.82 -13.06
N ALA A 177 10.49 3.92 -14.00
CA ALA A 177 10.21 4.44 -15.34
C ALA A 177 9.25 3.52 -16.12
N ARG A 178 9.46 2.20 -16.03
CA ARG A 178 8.60 1.19 -16.66
C ARG A 178 7.20 1.18 -16.05
N GLU A 179 7.08 1.33 -14.74
CA GLU A 179 5.80 1.43 -14.03
C GLU A 179 5.05 2.70 -14.39
N ARG A 180 5.74 3.85 -14.43
CA ARG A 180 5.17 5.11 -14.91
C ARG A 180 4.65 4.98 -16.34
N TRP A 181 5.43 4.38 -17.23
CA TRP A 181 5.00 4.15 -18.62
C TRP A 181 3.74 3.26 -18.69
N LYS A 182 3.67 2.19 -17.90
CA LYS A 182 2.47 1.34 -17.82
C LYS A 182 1.27 2.12 -17.29
N LYS A 183 1.46 2.95 -16.26
CA LYS A 183 0.40 3.77 -15.65
C LYS A 183 -0.16 4.78 -16.65
N ILE A 184 0.71 5.55 -17.31
CA ILE A 184 0.31 6.49 -18.37
C ILE A 184 -0.44 5.75 -19.47
N THR A 185 0.10 4.63 -19.96
CA THR A 185 -0.57 3.85 -21.01
C THR A 185 -1.97 3.36 -20.59
N ALA A 186 -2.13 2.97 -19.33
CA ALA A 186 -3.43 2.55 -18.79
C ALA A 186 -4.41 3.73 -18.65
N GLU A 187 -3.93 4.89 -18.18
CA GLU A 187 -4.72 6.12 -18.07
C GLU A 187 -5.18 6.61 -19.44
N GLU A 188 -4.29 6.64 -20.44
CA GLU A 188 -4.61 6.98 -21.83
C GLU A 188 -5.64 6.00 -22.43
N MET A 189 -5.46 4.70 -22.21
CA MET A 189 -6.41 3.69 -22.68
C MET A 189 -7.79 3.85 -22.04
N ASN A 190 -7.83 4.14 -20.73
CA ASN A 190 -9.08 4.39 -20.02
C ASN A 190 -9.78 5.66 -20.52
N ALA A 191 -9.03 6.75 -20.75
CA ALA A 191 -9.59 7.98 -21.30
C ALA A 191 -10.24 7.76 -22.68
N VAL A 192 -9.57 7.00 -23.57
CA VAL A 192 -10.13 6.64 -24.89
C VAL A 192 -11.40 5.78 -24.76
N ILE A 193 -11.44 4.85 -23.79
CA ILE A 193 -12.63 4.04 -23.53
C ILE A 193 -13.79 4.90 -23.02
N GLU A 194 -13.52 5.83 -22.11
CA GLU A 194 -14.52 6.74 -21.56
C GLU A 194 -15.09 7.68 -22.64
N GLU A 195 -14.24 8.24 -23.51
CA GLU A 195 -14.68 9.06 -24.65
C GLU A 195 -15.57 8.26 -25.61
N ARG A 196 -15.18 7.03 -25.93
CA ARG A 196 -15.99 6.11 -26.74
C ARG A 196 -17.35 5.85 -26.10
N ASP A 197 -17.38 5.54 -24.82
CA ASP A 197 -18.62 5.19 -24.12
C ASP A 197 -19.55 6.41 -23.97
N ALA A 198 -18.99 7.60 -23.76
CA ALA A 198 -19.74 8.86 -23.76
C ALA A 198 -20.34 9.16 -25.15
N ALA A 199 -19.57 8.97 -26.23
CA ALA A 199 -20.07 9.13 -27.59
C ALA A 199 -21.20 8.13 -27.90
N LEU A 200 -21.05 6.86 -27.51
CA LEU A 200 -22.10 5.84 -27.66
C LEU A 200 -23.36 6.18 -26.86
N ALA A 201 -23.22 6.68 -25.63
CA ALA A 201 -24.34 7.13 -24.83
C ALA A 201 -25.09 8.30 -25.50
N LYS A 202 -24.36 9.26 -26.06
CA LYS A 202 -24.93 10.38 -26.82
C LYS A 202 -25.70 9.89 -28.05
N CYS A 203 -25.16 8.94 -28.82
CA CYS A 203 -25.87 8.33 -29.96
C CYS A 203 -27.18 7.69 -29.51
N ARG A 204 -27.16 6.85 -28.47
CA ARG A 204 -28.36 6.19 -27.94
C ARG A 204 -29.41 7.20 -27.47
N HIS A 205 -28.99 8.28 -26.82
CA HIS A 205 -29.90 9.32 -26.37
C HIS A 205 -30.56 10.06 -27.55
N LEU A 206 -29.77 10.45 -28.56
CA LEU A 206 -30.29 11.07 -29.78
C LEU A 206 -31.24 10.15 -30.54
N GLU A 207 -30.93 8.85 -30.62
CA GLU A 207 -31.82 7.84 -31.22
C GLU A 207 -33.16 7.74 -30.47
N GLN A 208 -33.13 7.72 -29.14
CA GLN A 208 -34.34 7.72 -28.30
C GLN A 208 -35.13 9.02 -28.48
N ASP A 209 -34.50 10.17 -28.41
CA ASP A 209 -35.16 11.48 -28.59
C ASP A 209 -35.83 11.60 -29.97
N LEU A 210 -35.19 11.06 -31.01
CA LEU A 210 -35.73 11.01 -32.35
C LEU A 210 -36.92 10.05 -32.43
N HIS A 211 -36.90 8.92 -31.71
CA HIS A 211 -38.05 8.03 -31.60
C HIS A 211 -39.24 8.72 -30.92
N HIS A 212 -39.01 9.38 -29.78
CA HIS A 212 -40.06 10.11 -29.06
C HIS A 212 -40.61 11.27 -29.89
N ALA A 213 -39.77 12.00 -30.62
CA ALA A 213 -40.21 13.07 -31.52
C ALA A 213 -41.10 12.53 -32.65
N LYS A 214 -40.74 11.36 -33.22
CA LYS A 214 -41.56 10.68 -34.24
C LYS A 214 -42.89 10.19 -33.68
N GLU A 215 -42.90 9.61 -32.48
CA GLU A 215 -44.13 9.16 -31.82
C GLU A 215 -45.04 10.33 -31.49
N GLN A 216 -44.50 11.43 -30.96
CA GLN A 216 -45.23 12.67 -30.70
C GLN A 216 -45.81 13.21 -32.01
N SER A 217 -44.99 13.38 -33.05
CA SER A 217 -45.43 13.80 -34.39
C SER A 217 -46.56 12.91 -34.95
N GLN A 218 -46.49 11.58 -34.77
CA GLN A 218 -47.57 10.66 -35.18
C GLN A 218 -48.84 10.83 -34.32
N THR A 219 -48.72 11.02 -33.02
CA THR A 219 -49.88 11.25 -32.12
C THR A 219 -50.55 12.61 -32.36
N TRP A 220 -49.78 13.66 -32.65
CA TRP A 220 -50.26 15.00 -32.99
C TRP A 220 -50.70 15.14 -34.45
N ALA A 221 -50.18 14.34 -35.39
CA ALA A 221 -50.73 14.25 -36.74
C ALA A 221 -52.21 13.82 -36.75
N ASN A 222 -52.65 13.13 -35.69
CA ASN A 222 -54.06 12.80 -35.45
C ASN A 222 -54.86 13.96 -34.77
N SER A 223 -54.22 15.04 -34.34
CA SER A 223 -54.80 16.26 -33.75
C SER A 223 -54.28 17.52 -34.46
N ALA A 224 -55.05 18.00 -35.45
CA ALA A 224 -54.66 18.91 -36.54
C ALA A 224 -54.14 20.34 -36.21
N ARG A 225 -53.31 20.58 -35.17
CA ARG A 225 -52.76 21.92 -34.87
C ARG A 225 -51.26 21.87 -34.55
N HIS A 226 -50.45 22.28 -35.54
CA HIS A 226 -49.01 22.63 -35.52
C HIS A 226 -47.93 21.58 -35.93
N PRO A 227 -47.88 21.17 -37.22
CA PRO A 227 -46.84 20.28 -37.75
C PRO A 227 -45.46 20.93 -38.02
N THR A 228 -45.35 22.25 -38.14
CA THR A 228 -44.13 22.89 -38.68
C THR A 228 -42.98 23.07 -37.69
N ALA A 229 -43.26 23.31 -36.40
CA ALA A 229 -42.20 23.49 -35.40
C ALA A 229 -41.58 22.15 -34.96
N GLU A 230 -42.39 21.10 -34.89
CA GLU A 230 -41.96 19.74 -34.52
C GLU A 230 -41.14 19.07 -35.63
N ASN A 231 -41.55 19.26 -36.89
CA ASN A 231 -40.78 18.74 -38.02
C ASN A 231 -39.37 19.35 -38.07
N ASN A 232 -39.23 20.64 -37.75
CA ASN A 232 -37.92 21.28 -37.65
C ASN A 232 -37.06 20.71 -36.51
N GLN A 233 -37.67 20.26 -35.41
CA GLN A 233 -36.95 19.67 -34.28
C GLN A 233 -36.59 18.19 -34.54
N GLU A 234 -37.43 17.45 -35.27
CA GLU A 234 -37.11 16.11 -35.76
C GLU A 234 -35.96 16.14 -36.78
N ASP A 235 -36.00 17.08 -37.71
CA ASP A 235 -34.97 17.27 -38.73
C ASP A 235 -33.64 17.73 -38.11
N ALA A 236 -33.67 18.61 -37.09
CA ALA A 236 -32.46 18.99 -36.34
C ALA A 236 -31.80 17.78 -35.63
N ARG A 237 -32.59 16.92 -34.98
CA ARG A 237 -32.04 15.71 -34.32
C ARG A 237 -31.50 14.68 -35.31
N LYS A 238 -32.14 14.53 -36.48
CA LYS A 238 -31.63 13.69 -37.58
C LYS A 238 -30.29 14.22 -38.08
N GLU A 239 -30.20 15.53 -38.31
CA GLU A 239 -28.96 16.18 -38.78
C GLU A 239 -27.82 16.02 -37.77
N GLU A 240 -28.10 16.15 -36.47
CA GLU A 240 -27.13 15.89 -35.40
C GLU A 240 -26.67 14.42 -35.36
N LEU A 241 -27.58 13.45 -35.51
CA LEU A 241 -27.23 12.02 -35.54
C LEU A 241 -26.37 11.67 -36.77
N GLU A 242 -26.74 12.21 -37.94
CA GLU A 242 -25.95 12.04 -39.17
C GLU A 242 -24.58 12.72 -39.08
N ALA A 243 -24.46 13.84 -38.37
CA ALA A 243 -23.18 14.49 -38.12
C ALA A 243 -22.27 13.60 -37.27
N VAL A 244 -22.80 12.96 -36.22
CA VAL A 244 -22.05 12.03 -35.37
C VAL A 244 -21.61 10.78 -36.15
N PHE A 245 -22.46 10.20 -37.00
CA PHE A 245 -22.05 9.08 -37.87
C PHE A 245 -20.94 9.47 -38.85
N ARG A 246 -21.04 10.65 -39.47
CA ARG A 246 -19.98 11.17 -40.35
C ARG A 246 -18.66 11.38 -39.61
N GLU A 247 -18.71 11.83 -38.36
CA GLU A 247 -17.52 11.99 -37.53
C GLU A 247 -16.88 10.63 -37.18
N ARG A 248 -17.69 9.63 -36.82
CA ARG A 248 -17.26 8.24 -36.61
C ARG A 248 -16.57 7.69 -37.86
N ASP A 249 -17.18 7.83 -39.04
CA ASP A 249 -16.65 7.24 -40.27
C ASP A 249 -15.29 7.86 -40.63
N ARG A 250 -15.15 9.19 -40.49
CA ARG A 250 -13.85 9.87 -40.63
C ARG A 250 -12.81 9.45 -39.58
N ALA A 251 -13.23 9.10 -38.37
CA ALA A 251 -12.32 8.60 -37.35
C ALA A 251 -11.84 7.17 -37.67
N VAL A 252 -12.73 6.31 -38.18
CA VAL A 252 -12.40 4.96 -38.64
C VAL A 252 -11.43 5.00 -39.81
N GLU A 253 -11.67 5.84 -40.82
CA GLU A 253 -10.75 6.02 -41.95
C GLU A 253 -9.36 6.45 -41.48
N ARG A 254 -9.28 7.41 -40.56
CA ARG A 254 -8.00 7.84 -39.95
C ARG A 254 -7.32 6.70 -39.19
N SER A 255 -8.07 5.86 -38.48
CA SER A 255 -7.53 4.68 -37.78
C SER A 255 -6.90 3.69 -38.75
N TRP A 256 -7.55 3.42 -39.89
CA TRP A 256 -7.00 2.55 -40.92
C TRP A 256 -5.71 3.11 -41.53
N SER A 257 -5.65 4.41 -41.86
CA SER A 257 -4.42 5.03 -42.36
C SER A 257 -3.26 4.91 -41.35
N LEU A 258 -3.53 5.14 -40.07
CA LEU A 258 -2.52 4.99 -39.01
C LEU A 258 -2.08 3.53 -38.82
N GLU A 259 -3.00 2.57 -38.94
CA GLU A 259 -2.65 1.14 -38.89
C GLU A 259 -1.74 0.74 -40.06
N GLU A 260 -1.99 1.23 -41.27
CA GLU A 260 -1.13 1.02 -42.44
C GLU A 260 0.26 1.63 -42.24
N GLU A 261 0.35 2.84 -41.69
CA GLU A 261 1.62 3.47 -41.34
C GLU A 261 2.40 2.65 -40.29
N ILE A 262 1.73 2.17 -39.24
CA ILE A 262 2.34 1.31 -38.21
C ILE A 262 2.86 0.01 -38.83
N GLN A 263 2.09 -0.63 -39.70
CA GLN A 263 2.52 -1.85 -40.39
C GLN A 263 3.74 -1.59 -41.27
N THR A 264 3.74 -0.47 -41.98
CA THR A 264 4.87 -0.03 -42.81
C THR A 264 6.12 0.20 -41.96
N LEU A 265 6.01 0.91 -40.83
CA LEU A 265 7.11 1.12 -39.89
C LEU A 265 7.64 -0.20 -39.29
N ARG A 266 6.75 -1.15 -38.97
CA ARG A 266 7.16 -2.48 -38.50
C ARG A 266 7.96 -3.24 -39.56
N ALA A 267 7.55 -3.17 -40.83
CA ALA A 267 8.30 -3.78 -41.93
C ALA A 267 9.68 -3.13 -42.10
N TYR A 268 9.76 -1.80 -42.05
CA TYR A 268 11.04 -1.07 -42.09
C TYR A 268 11.96 -1.45 -40.93
N TYR A 269 11.45 -1.51 -39.70
CA TYR A 269 12.22 -1.89 -38.53
C TYR A 269 12.76 -3.32 -38.64
N SER A 270 11.89 -4.28 -39.02
CA SER A 270 12.29 -5.67 -39.24
C SER A 270 13.37 -5.80 -40.31
N HIS A 271 13.22 -5.07 -41.43
CA HIS A 271 14.22 -5.03 -42.49
C HIS A 271 15.56 -4.48 -41.97
N HIS A 272 15.54 -3.35 -41.26
CA HIS A 272 16.73 -2.76 -40.67
C HIS A 272 17.44 -3.72 -39.68
N GLN A 273 16.67 -4.40 -38.84
CA GLN A 273 17.20 -5.40 -37.90
C GLN A 273 17.91 -6.54 -38.66
N SER A 274 17.31 -7.04 -39.75
CA SER A 274 17.92 -8.09 -40.58
C SER A 274 19.21 -7.63 -41.26
N LEU A 275 19.26 -6.39 -41.74
CA LEU A 275 20.47 -5.80 -42.35
C LEU A 275 21.58 -5.63 -41.31
N SER A 276 21.24 -5.14 -40.11
CA SER A 276 22.20 -5.02 -39.01
C SER A 276 22.76 -6.38 -38.60
N GLN A 277 21.91 -7.41 -38.52
CA GLN A 277 22.35 -8.77 -38.23
C GLN A 277 23.30 -9.30 -39.32
N LYS A 278 22.99 -9.05 -40.59
CA LYS A 278 23.86 -9.41 -41.72
C LYS A 278 25.20 -8.67 -41.67
N ALA A 279 25.21 -7.40 -41.30
CA ALA A 279 26.44 -6.62 -41.14
C ALA A 279 27.33 -7.20 -40.03
N SER A 280 26.75 -7.55 -38.88
CA SER A 280 27.48 -8.19 -37.78
C SER A 280 28.05 -9.56 -38.16
N LEU A 281 27.26 -10.40 -38.86
CA LEU A 281 27.75 -11.68 -39.36
C LEU A 281 28.89 -11.53 -40.37
N LYS A 282 28.83 -10.48 -41.21
CA LYS A 282 29.91 -10.17 -42.14
C LYS A 282 31.20 -9.79 -41.41
N GLU A 283 31.11 -8.94 -40.39
CA GLU A 283 32.26 -8.56 -39.57
C GLU A 283 32.88 -9.76 -38.81
N GLN A 284 32.04 -10.69 -38.33
CA GLN A 284 32.52 -11.95 -37.78
C GLN A 284 33.23 -12.81 -38.84
N LEU A 285 32.71 -12.89 -40.07
CA LEU A 285 33.36 -13.61 -41.14
C LEU A 285 34.71 -12.97 -41.50
N ASP A 286 34.76 -11.64 -41.62
CA ASP A 286 35.98 -10.90 -41.97
C ASP A 286 37.05 -11.08 -40.87
N SER A 287 36.66 -11.06 -39.58
CA SER A 287 37.59 -11.33 -38.48
C SER A 287 38.09 -12.78 -38.49
N THR A 288 37.23 -13.77 -38.75
CA THR A 288 37.67 -15.17 -38.86
C THR A 288 38.59 -15.41 -40.06
N LEU A 289 38.32 -14.78 -41.21
CA LEU A 289 39.20 -14.83 -42.38
C LEU A 289 40.57 -14.22 -42.09
N ASN A 290 40.62 -13.08 -41.41
CA ASN A 290 41.87 -12.45 -41.01
C ASN A 290 42.67 -13.35 -40.06
N THR A 291 42.03 -13.93 -39.05
CA THR A 291 42.71 -14.86 -38.12
C THR A 291 43.24 -16.11 -38.83
N ASN A 292 42.50 -16.66 -39.81
CA ASN A 292 42.96 -17.80 -40.59
C ASN A 292 44.12 -17.43 -41.53
N SER A 293 44.08 -16.23 -42.12
CA SER A 293 45.19 -15.71 -42.94
C SER A 293 46.46 -15.53 -42.11
N GLU A 294 46.33 -14.96 -40.90
CA GLU A 294 47.43 -14.82 -39.95
C GLU A 294 47.99 -16.18 -39.51
N ALA A 295 47.11 -17.14 -39.21
CA ALA A 295 47.51 -18.51 -38.85
C ALA A 295 48.24 -19.21 -40.01
N PHE A 296 47.77 -19.03 -41.25
CA PHE A 296 48.41 -19.56 -42.45
C PHE A 296 49.81 -18.95 -42.65
N HIS A 297 49.94 -17.62 -42.55
CA HIS A 297 51.24 -16.95 -42.64
C HIS A 297 52.19 -17.36 -41.50
N ALA A 298 51.68 -17.57 -40.29
CA ALA A 298 52.47 -18.08 -39.17
C ALA A 298 52.96 -19.52 -39.43
N GLN A 299 52.10 -20.38 -39.98
CA GLN A 299 52.45 -21.75 -40.35
C GLN A 299 53.47 -21.80 -41.49
N GLU A 300 53.33 -20.94 -42.50
CA GLU A 300 54.28 -20.80 -43.61
C GLU A 300 55.64 -20.25 -43.13
N GLY A 301 55.62 -19.28 -42.21
CA GLY A 301 56.81 -18.79 -41.52
C GLY A 301 57.53 -19.87 -40.69
N GLN A 302 56.78 -20.74 -40.01
CA GLN A 302 57.35 -21.88 -39.27
C GLN A 302 57.92 -22.94 -40.22
N ALA A 303 57.25 -23.25 -41.34
CA ALA A 303 57.73 -24.22 -42.32
C ALA A 303 59.04 -23.76 -42.99
N THR A 304 59.14 -22.47 -43.33
CA THR A 304 60.37 -21.88 -43.90
C THR A 304 61.52 -21.90 -42.89
N GLN A 305 61.27 -21.52 -41.62
CA GLN A 305 62.27 -21.62 -40.54
C GLN A 305 62.73 -23.06 -40.31
N THR A 306 61.82 -24.03 -40.30
CA THR A 306 62.15 -25.45 -40.13
C THR A 306 63.01 -25.97 -41.28
N THR A 307 62.68 -25.57 -42.51
CA THR A 307 63.47 -25.94 -43.70
C THR A 307 64.87 -25.32 -43.65
N GLN A 308 64.98 -24.07 -43.22
CA GLN A 308 66.28 -23.39 -43.07
C GLN A 308 67.13 -24.03 -41.96
N ALA A 309 66.52 -24.37 -40.81
CA ALA A 309 67.19 -25.08 -39.72
C ALA A 309 67.70 -26.46 -40.16
N SER A 310 66.89 -27.20 -40.94
CA SER A 310 67.28 -28.49 -41.52
C SER A 310 68.49 -28.37 -42.46
N LEU A 311 68.51 -27.35 -43.33
CA LEU A 311 69.66 -27.07 -44.21
C LEU A 311 70.93 -26.72 -43.41
N GLN A 312 70.80 -25.93 -42.35
CA GLN A 312 71.93 -25.62 -41.47
C GLN A 312 72.45 -26.86 -40.75
N HIS A 313 71.56 -27.71 -40.24
CA HIS A 313 71.92 -28.98 -39.62
C HIS A 313 72.64 -29.89 -40.61
N ALA A 314 72.13 -30.04 -41.83
CA ALA A 314 72.78 -30.82 -42.89
C ALA A 314 74.20 -30.30 -43.21
N ARG A 315 74.38 -28.98 -43.24
CA ARG A 315 75.70 -28.34 -43.46
C ARG A 315 76.67 -28.63 -42.32
N LEU A 316 76.21 -28.54 -41.06
CA LEU A 316 77.04 -28.84 -39.89
C LEU A 316 77.46 -30.33 -39.87
N VAL A 317 76.54 -31.24 -40.20
CA VAL A 317 76.85 -32.67 -40.33
C VAL A 317 77.92 -32.92 -41.39
N ALA A 318 77.83 -32.26 -42.55
CA ALA A 318 78.83 -32.37 -43.59
C ALA A 318 80.22 -31.85 -43.15
N GLN A 319 80.26 -30.75 -42.39
CA GLN A 319 81.50 -30.23 -41.80
C GLN A 319 82.12 -31.19 -40.79
N ILE A 320 81.30 -31.79 -39.91
CA ILE A 320 81.77 -32.78 -38.95
C ILE A 320 82.35 -34.02 -39.66
N GLN A 321 81.70 -34.49 -40.73
CA GLN A 321 82.22 -35.61 -41.52
C GLN A 321 83.56 -35.29 -42.21
N ALA A 322 83.72 -34.06 -42.72
CA ALA A 322 84.98 -33.61 -43.32
C ALA A 322 86.11 -33.54 -42.26
N LEU A 323 85.83 -32.97 -41.09
CA LEU A 323 86.80 -32.93 -39.99
C LEU A 323 87.14 -34.34 -39.47
N ALA A 324 86.17 -35.24 -39.44
CA ALA A 324 86.40 -36.63 -39.03
C ALA A 324 87.33 -37.37 -40.01
N SER A 325 87.18 -37.16 -41.33
CA SER A 325 88.06 -37.77 -42.33
C SER A 325 89.46 -37.15 -42.31
N GLU A 326 89.58 -35.84 -42.09
CA GLU A 326 90.86 -35.16 -41.90
C GLU A 326 91.57 -35.65 -40.63
N HIS A 327 90.86 -35.79 -39.52
CA HIS A 327 91.38 -36.38 -38.28
C HIS A 327 91.86 -37.82 -38.51
N GLN A 328 91.10 -38.63 -39.24
CA GLN A 328 91.52 -40.00 -39.56
C GLN A 328 92.79 -40.04 -40.43
N SER A 329 92.92 -39.12 -41.40
CA SER A 329 94.11 -38.99 -42.25
C SER A 329 95.35 -38.53 -41.47
N THR A 330 95.21 -37.53 -40.60
CA THR A 330 96.32 -37.08 -39.76
C THR A 330 96.73 -38.15 -38.74
N GLN A 331 95.77 -38.92 -38.22
CA GLN A 331 96.04 -40.04 -37.33
C GLN A 331 96.81 -41.17 -38.04
N THR A 332 96.54 -41.48 -39.31
CA THR A 332 97.32 -42.46 -40.06
C THR A 332 98.73 -41.95 -40.36
N GLN A 333 98.88 -40.68 -40.74
CA GLN A 333 100.20 -40.05 -40.91
C GLN A 333 101.03 -40.09 -39.63
N LEU A 334 100.43 -39.82 -38.46
CA LEU A 334 101.11 -39.92 -37.18
C LEU A 334 101.61 -41.35 -36.91
N LYS A 335 100.80 -42.37 -37.20
CA LYS A 335 101.23 -43.78 -37.05
C LYS A 335 102.43 -44.10 -37.95
N PHE A 336 102.42 -43.68 -39.21
CA PHE A 336 103.56 -43.88 -40.11
C PHE A 336 104.82 -43.15 -39.61
N ALA A 337 104.68 -41.92 -39.12
CA ALA A 337 105.81 -41.18 -38.54
C ALA A 337 106.37 -41.87 -37.30
N GLN A 338 105.53 -42.42 -36.42
CA GLN A 338 105.94 -43.20 -35.25
C GLN A 338 106.66 -44.51 -35.64
N GLU A 339 106.23 -45.18 -36.71
CA GLU A 339 106.92 -46.36 -37.23
C GLU A 339 108.29 -46.00 -37.81
N ALA A 340 108.37 -44.91 -38.57
CA ALA A 340 109.63 -44.40 -39.12
C ALA A 340 110.60 -43.94 -38.00
N GLU A 341 110.09 -43.32 -36.94
CA GLU A 341 110.84 -42.95 -35.74
C GLU A 341 111.42 -44.20 -35.07
N LYS A 342 110.60 -45.24 -34.84
CA LYS A 342 111.07 -46.52 -34.28
C LYS A 342 112.17 -47.17 -35.14
N GLU A 343 112.02 -47.15 -36.46
CA GLU A 343 113.04 -47.70 -37.37
C GLU A 343 114.35 -46.88 -37.31
N ALA A 344 114.24 -45.55 -37.19
CA ALA A 344 115.39 -44.68 -36.98
C ALA A 344 116.07 -44.95 -35.63
N ASP A 345 115.31 -45.09 -34.55
CA ASP A 345 115.82 -45.44 -33.22
C ASP A 345 116.52 -46.81 -33.23
N GLU A 346 115.97 -47.81 -33.90
CA GLU A 346 116.64 -49.11 -34.07
C GLU A 346 117.96 -48.98 -34.84
N LYS A 347 118.03 -48.12 -35.87
CA LYS A 347 119.27 -47.83 -36.59
C LYS A 347 120.27 -47.12 -35.70
N VAL A 348 119.83 -46.13 -34.92
CA VAL A 348 120.67 -45.43 -33.94
C VAL A 348 121.24 -46.42 -32.92
N GLN A 349 120.41 -47.27 -32.31
CA GLN A 349 120.87 -48.30 -31.37
C GLN A 349 121.87 -49.28 -32.01
N LYS A 350 121.65 -49.69 -33.27
CA LYS A 350 122.62 -50.52 -34.01
C LYS A 350 123.94 -49.79 -34.20
N LEU A 351 123.91 -48.51 -34.58
CA LEU A 351 125.11 -47.68 -34.73
C LEU A 351 125.81 -47.46 -33.39
N GLU A 352 125.09 -47.18 -32.32
CA GLU A 352 125.63 -47.06 -30.96
C GLU A 352 126.34 -48.36 -30.54
N ARG A 353 125.72 -49.53 -30.76
CA ARG A 353 126.38 -50.84 -30.52
C ARG A 353 127.64 -51.01 -31.37
N LEU A 354 127.62 -50.57 -32.63
CA LEU A 354 128.77 -50.67 -33.53
C LEU A 354 129.91 -49.76 -33.07
N VAL A 355 129.58 -48.53 -32.65
CA VAL A 355 130.51 -47.60 -32.02
C VAL A 355 131.08 -48.17 -30.72
N GLU A 356 130.26 -48.81 -29.88
CA GLU A 356 130.69 -49.51 -28.66
C GLU A 356 131.67 -50.64 -28.97
N VAL A 357 131.37 -51.47 -29.98
CA VAL A 357 132.25 -52.56 -30.44
C VAL A 357 133.57 -52.02 -31.00
N LEU A 358 133.52 -50.93 -31.77
CA LEU A 358 134.72 -50.26 -32.28
C LEU A 358 135.55 -49.66 -31.14
N ARG A 359 134.93 -49.00 -30.16
CA ARG A 359 135.60 -48.52 -28.94
C ARG A 359 136.27 -49.67 -28.19
N LYS A 360 135.61 -50.83 -28.05
CA LYS A 360 136.20 -52.04 -27.44
C LYS A 360 137.36 -52.62 -28.27
N LYS A 361 137.25 -52.70 -29.60
CA LYS A 361 138.32 -53.20 -30.49
C LYS A 361 139.55 -52.30 -30.55
N VAL A 362 139.38 -50.99 -30.37
CA VAL A 362 140.50 -50.04 -30.30
C VAL A 362 141.08 -49.94 -28.87
N GLY A 363 140.27 -50.20 -27.84
CA GLY A 363 140.66 -50.08 -26.43
C GLY A 363 141.33 -51.30 -25.78
N THR A 364 141.36 -52.47 -26.42
CA THR A 364 142.05 -53.68 -25.89
C THR A 364 143.00 -54.27 -26.93
N GLY A 365 144.31 -54.14 -26.67
CA GLY A 365 145.37 -54.28 -27.66
C GLY A 365 145.75 -55.69 -28.10
N SER A 366 146.24 -55.76 -29.35
CA SER A 366 147.40 -56.55 -29.78
C SER A 366 147.78 -56.06 -31.18
N VAL A 367 148.32 -54.84 -31.28
CA VAL A 367 149.09 -54.42 -32.45
C VAL A 367 150.47 -55.03 -32.28
N ARG A 368 150.65 -56.24 -32.84
CA ARG A 368 151.97 -56.80 -33.10
C ARG A 368 152.53 -56.07 -34.32
N THR A 369 153.57 -55.29 -34.08
CA THR A 369 154.51 -54.78 -35.06
C THR A 369 155.11 -55.93 -35.87
N VAL A 370 155.02 -55.88 -37.21
CA VAL A 370 156.00 -56.50 -38.12
C VAL A 370 156.19 -55.55 -39.30
N ILE A 371 157.47 -55.35 -39.61
CA ILE A 371 158.05 -54.75 -40.82
C ILE A 371 157.47 -55.39 -42.08
#